data_AF-A0A969KHE5-F1
#
_entry.id   AF-A0A969KHE5-F1
#
_cell.length_a   1.000
_cell.length_b   1.000
_cell.length_c   1.000
_cell.angle_alpha   90.00
_cell.angle_beta   90.00
_cell.angle_gamma   90.00
#
_symmetry.space_group_name_H-M   'P 1'
#
loop_
_entity.id
_entity.type
_entity.pdbx_description
1 polymer ?
#
loop_
_entity_poly.entity_id
_entity_poly.type
_entity_poly.pdbx_seq_one_letter_code
_entity_poly.pdbx_strand_id
1 'polypeptide(L)'
;MATEIDPKQIAQTNAIETIIFDLDGVITSEIRYWHTAKLTVWELLTQPQYLNLPNYFGATPRVDQVLTELGPTIITKDFIYQLKSRAVNSNWDLTYFVFGLHLIALCYLAQPKVDLLAIASNS
;
A
#
# COMPACT_ATOMS: atom_id res chain seq x y z
N MET A 1 -18.21 -37.40 -3.18
CA MET A 1 -17.25 -38.49 -3.03
C MET A 1 -16.26 -38.03 -1.97
N ALA A 2 -16.37 -38.53 -0.74
CA ALA A 2 -15.47 -38.13 0.34
C ALA A 2 -14.10 -38.79 0.09
N THR A 3 -13.04 -38.00 0.03
CA THR A 3 -11.67 -38.51 -0.05
C THR A 3 -11.39 -39.28 1.24
N GLU A 4 -11.22 -40.60 1.17
CA GLU A 4 -10.71 -41.37 2.30
C GLU A 4 -9.34 -40.83 2.69
N ILE A 5 -9.20 -40.40 3.94
CA ILE A 5 -7.94 -39.94 4.50
C ILE A 5 -7.08 -41.17 4.77
N ASP A 6 -5.83 -41.16 4.31
CA ASP A 6 -4.90 -42.28 4.47
C ASP A 6 -4.75 -42.66 5.95
N PRO A 7 -5.01 -43.93 6.34
CA PRO A 7 -4.84 -44.42 7.70
C PRO A 7 -3.46 -44.11 8.31
N LYS A 8 -2.41 -43.98 7.49
CA LYS A 8 -1.08 -43.55 7.95
C LYS A 8 -1.04 -42.09 8.37
N GLN A 9 -1.75 -41.19 7.70
CA GLN A 9 -1.89 -39.79 8.12
C GLN A 9 -2.64 -39.69 9.46
N ILE A 10 -3.66 -40.52 9.65
CA ILE A 10 -4.44 -40.57 10.90
C ILE A 10 -3.55 -41.03 12.07
N ALA A 11 -2.77 -42.10 11.89
CA ALA A 11 -1.84 -42.58 12.91
C ALA A 11 -0.74 -41.55 13.24
N GLN A 12 -0.27 -40.80 12.24
CA GLN A 12 0.73 -39.76 12.42
C GLN A 12 0.18 -38.56 13.20
N THR A 13 -1.11 -38.26 13.09
CA THR A 13 -1.77 -37.15 13.79
C THR A 13 -1.91 -37.42 15.30
N ASN A 14 -2.14 -38.68 15.70
CA ASN A 14 -2.30 -39.06 17.11
C ASN A 14 -1.01 -38.94 17.95
N ALA A 15 0.15 -38.76 17.31
CA ALA A 15 1.44 -38.55 17.96
C ALA A 15 1.90 -37.07 17.99
N ILE A 16 1.10 -36.15 17.43
CA ILE A 16 1.43 -34.72 17.39
C ILE A 16 0.94 -34.06 18.68
N GLU A 17 1.87 -33.72 19.57
CA GLU A 17 1.58 -33.00 20.81
C GLU A 17 1.61 -31.47 20.63
N THR A 18 2.17 -30.97 19.53
CA THR A 18 2.30 -29.54 19.27
C THR A 18 2.12 -29.23 17.79
N ILE A 19 1.26 -28.26 17.51
CA ILE A 19 1.04 -27.72 16.17
C ILE A 19 1.43 -26.24 16.19
N ILE A 20 2.35 -25.86 15.29
CA ILE A 20 2.78 -24.47 15.12
C ILE A 20 2.03 -23.89 13.94
N PHE A 21 1.27 -22.83 14.18
CA PHE A 21 0.61 -22.06 13.15
C PHE A 21 1.41 -20.79 12.88
N ASP A 22 1.66 -20.52 11.61
CA ASP A 22 2.06 -19.18 11.18
C ASP A 22 0.89 -18.21 11.38
N LEU A 23 1.18 -16.91 11.48
CA LEU A 23 0.15 -15.89 11.67
C LEU A 23 -0.40 -15.43 10.32
N ASP A 24 0.44 -14.82 9.50
CA ASP A 24 0.03 -14.22 8.24
C ASP A 24 -0.07 -15.25 7.12
N GLY A 25 -1.19 -15.24 6.40
CA GLY A 25 -1.50 -16.23 5.37
C GLY A 25 -2.12 -17.53 5.90
N VAL A 26 -2.08 -17.77 7.23
CA VAL A 26 -2.70 -18.93 7.88
C VAL A 26 -3.85 -18.51 8.79
N ILE A 27 -3.60 -17.65 9.77
CA ILE A 27 -4.61 -17.15 10.71
C ILE A 27 -5.18 -15.80 10.25
N THR A 28 -4.33 -14.91 9.76
CA THR A 28 -4.68 -13.56 9.28
C THR A 28 -4.33 -13.37 7.81
N SER A 29 -4.90 -12.35 7.17
CA SER A 29 -4.45 -11.92 5.84
C SER A 29 -3.60 -10.67 5.93
N GLU A 30 -2.67 -10.51 5.00
CA GLU A 30 -1.80 -9.34 4.90
C GLU A 30 -2.56 -8.04 4.56
N ILE A 31 -3.86 -8.13 4.23
CA ILE A 31 -4.69 -7.01 3.76
C ILE A 31 -4.67 -5.83 4.74
N ARG A 32 -4.61 -6.12 6.04
CA ARG A 32 -4.62 -5.09 7.10
C ARG A 32 -3.38 -4.22 7.01
N TYR A 33 -2.23 -4.81 6.71
CA TYR A 33 -1.01 -4.04 6.56
C TYR A 33 -1.03 -3.14 5.32
N TRP A 34 -1.61 -3.63 4.23
CA TRP A 34 -1.78 -2.83 3.01
C TRP A 34 -2.75 -1.67 3.23
N HIS A 35 -3.79 -1.89 4.02
CA HIS A 35 -4.70 -0.83 4.45
C HIS A 35 -3.98 0.23 5.28
N THR A 36 -3.14 -0.18 6.25
CA THR A 36 -2.32 0.75 7.02
C THR A 36 -1.42 1.57 6.11
N ALA A 37 -0.70 0.95 5.16
CA ALA A 37 0.15 1.67 4.22
C ALA A 37 -0.62 2.72 3.40
N LYS A 38 -1.81 2.37 2.88
CA LYS A 38 -2.68 3.29 2.16
C LYS A 38 -3.12 4.47 3.02
N LEU A 39 -3.56 4.21 4.25
CA LEU A 39 -3.99 5.26 5.17
C LEU A 39 -2.83 6.19 5.53
N THR A 40 -1.64 5.67 5.78
CA THR A 40 -0.47 6.50 6.08
C THR A 40 -0.08 7.39 4.88
N VAL A 41 -0.06 6.85 3.66
CA VAL A 41 0.20 7.67 2.45
C VAL A 41 -0.86 8.76 2.30
N TRP A 42 -2.14 8.41 2.45
CA TRP A 42 -3.23 9.38 2.42
C TRP A 42 -3.06 10.46 3.49
N GLU A 43 -2.72 10.07 4.72
CA GLU A 43 -2.56 11.00 5.84
C GLU A 43 -1.44 12.01 5.57
N LEU A 44 -0.25 11.53 5.17
CA LEU A 44 0.92 12.35 4.89
C LEU A 44 0.69 13.38 3.76
N LEU A 45 -0.12 13.03 2.77
CA LEU A 45 -0.41 13.92 1.65
C LEU A 45 -1.56 14.89 1.96
N THR A 46 -2.60 14.43 2.66
CA THR A 46 -3.87 15.18 2.74
C THR A 46 -4.05 15.97 4.03
N GLN A 47 -3.48 15.53 5.14
CA GLN A 47 -3.79 16.11 6.45
C GLN A 47 -2.97 17.38 6.74
N PRO A 48 -3.52 18.33 7.51
CA PRO A 48 -2.92 19.63 7.76
C PRO A 48 -1.63 19.56 8.59
N GLN A 49 -1.39 18.47 9.31
CA GLN A 49 -0.15 18.24 10.05
C GLN A 49 1.04 17.89 9.13
N TYR A 50 0.78 17.63 7.84
CA TYR A 50 1.78 17.22 6.85
C TYR A 50 1.71 18.12 5.61
N LEU A 51 1.51 17.56 4.40
CA LEU A 51 1.52 18.35 3.16
C LEU A 51 0.22 19.13 2.88
N ASN A 52 -0.85 18.84 3.63
CA ASN A 52 -2.11 19.59 3.58
C ASN A 52 -2.72 19.73 2.17
N LEU A 53 -2.81 18.62 1.43
CA LEU A 53 -3.45 18.55 0.11
C LEU A 53 -4.81 17.82 0.21
N PRO A 54 -5.87 18.46 0.74
CA PRO A 54 -7.08 17.78 1.26
C PRO A 54 -7.90 16.99 0.25
N ASN A 55 -7.63 17.11 -1.05
CA ASN A 55 -8.32 16.37 -2.12
C ASN A 55 -7.36 15.69 -3.10
N TYR A 56 -6.10 15.44 -2.70
CA TYR A 56 -5.07 14.89 -3.60
C TYR A 56 -5.49 13.57 -4.26
N PHE A 57 -6.21 12.71 -3.52
CA PHE A 57 -6.74 11.43 -4.02
C PHE A 57 -8.25 11.47 -4.34
N GLY A 58 -8.87 12.65 -4.24
CA GLY A 58 -10.33 12.82 -4.21
C GLY A 58 -10.85 13.28 -2.85
N ALA A 59 -12.11 13.68 -2.80
CA ALA A 59 -12.78 14.12 -1.58
C ALA A 59 -13.48 12.94 -0.90
N THR A 60 -13.34 12.82 0.42
CA THR A 60 -14.15 11.93 1.25
C THR A 60 -14.57 12.67 2.52
N PRO A 61 -15.85 12.60 2.93
CA PRO A 61 -16.33 13.36 4.07
C PRO A 61 -15.87 12.77 5.42
N ARG A 62 -15.35 11.52 5.44
CA ARG A 62 -14.99 10.83 6.69
C ARG A 62 -13.76 9.94 6.55
N VAL A 63 -12.94 9.92 7.60
CA VAL A 63 -11.70 9.11 7.68
C VAL A 63 -11.97 7.61 7.56
N ASP A 64 -13.05 7.11 8.15
CA ASP A 64 -13.39 5.68 8.12
C ASP A 64 -13.86 5.19 6.73
N GLN A 65 -14.13 6.11 5.80
CA GLN A 65 -14.52 5.79 4.42
C GLN A 65 -13.33 5.81 3.45
N VAL A 66 -12.18 6.36 3.85
CA VAL A 66 -10.99 6.53 2.99
C VAL A 66 -10.59 5.23 2.30
N LEU A 67 -10.52 4.11 3.03
CA LEU A 67 -10.10 2.83 2.45
C LEU A 67 -11.09 2.30 1.41
N THR A 68 -12.38 2.47 1.66
CA THR A 68 -13.45 1.96 0.79
C THR A 68 -13.60 2.81 -0.46
N GLU A 69 -13.51 4.13 -0.32
CA GLU A 69 -13.76 5.08 -1.41
C GLU A 69 -12.48 5.42 -2.21
N LEU A 70 -11.36 5.64 -1.52
CA LEU A 70 -10.13 6.15 -2.11
C LEU A 70 -9.00 5.11 -2.11
N GLY A 71 -9.13 4.01 -1.39
CA GLY A 71 -8.09 2.99 -1.24
C GLY A 71 -7.50 2.47 -2.55
N PRO A 72 -8.28 2.22 -3.62
CA PRO A 72 -7.76 1.86 -4.94
C PRO A 72 -7.00 2.98 -5.64
N THR A 73 -7.35 4.25 -5.38
CA THR A 73 -6.69 5.44 -5.94
C THR A 73 -5.38 5.75 -5.22
N ILE A 74 -5.28 5.45 -3.92
CA ILE A 74 -4.07 5.69 -3.12
C ILE A 74 -2.98 4.68 -3.48
N ILE A 75 -3.27 3.37 -3.41
CA ILE A 75 -2.37 2.30 -3.87
C ILE A 75 -3.21 1.16 -4.45
N THR A 76 -2.99 0.81 -5.71
CA THR A 76 -3.68 -0.34 -6.32
C THR A 76 -3.11 -1.65 -5.79
N LYS A 77 -3.94 -2.71 -5.77
CA LYS A 77 -3.49 -4.05 -5.35
C LYS A 77 -2.36 -4.57 -6.24
N ASP A 78 -2.46 -4.34 -7.55
CA ASP A 78 -1.46 -4.79 -8.51
C ASP A 78 -0.11 -4.10 -8.30
N PHE A 79 -0.12 -2.80 -7.96
CA PHE A 79 1.11 -2.09 -7.66
C PHE A 79 1.80 -2.62 -6.39
N ILE A 80 1.03 -2.99 -5.37
CA ILE A 80 1.57 -3.65 -4.16
C ILE A 80 2.29 -4.95 -4.56
N TYR A 81 1.67 -5.79 -5.39
CA TYR A 81 2.31 -7.02 -5.86
C TYR A 81 3.55 -6.77 -6.72
N GLN A 82 3.55 -5.71 -7.55
CA GLN A 82 4.73 -5.31 -8.32
C GLN A 82 5.91 -4.90 -7.43
N LEU A 83 5.65 -4.26 -6.28
CA LEU A 83 6.69 -3.89 -5.33
C LEU A 83 7.18 -5.12 -4.55
N LYS A 84 6.27 -5.96 -4.07
CA LYS A 84 6.63 -7.23 -3.40
C LYS A 84 7.47 -8.14 -4.30
N SER A 85 7.17 -8.23 -5.60
CA SER A 85 7.97 -9.01 -6.55
C SER A 85 9.38 -8.46 -6.80
N ARG A 86 9.66 -7.23 -6.36
CA ARG A 86 10.98 -6.57 -6.39
C ARG A 86 11.62 -6.50 -5.00
N ALA A 87 11.24 -7.42 -4.10
CA ALA A 87 11.72 -7.54 -2.73
C ALA A 87 11.36 -6.38 -1.79
N VAL A 88 10.42 -5.50 -2.16
CA VAL A 88 9.84 -4.50 -1.25
C VAL A 88 8.73 -5.18 -0.46
N ASN A 89 9.10 -5.87 0.62
CA ASN A 89 8.18 -6.73 1.37
C ASN A 89 7.71 -6.11 2.70
N SER A 90 8.47 -5.19 3.28
CA SER A 90 8.05 -4.49 4.50
C SER A 90 6.96 -3.48 4.19
N ASN A 91 5.97 -3.39 5.07
CA ASN A 91 4.91 -2.38 4.97
C ASN A 91 5.47 -0.96 5.08
N TRP A 92 6.56 -0.79 5.85
CA TRP A 92 7.26 0.49 5.95
C TRP A 92 7.91 0.89 4.63
N ASP A 93 8.56 -0.05 3.94
CA ASP A 93 9.18 0.22 2.65
C ASP A 93 8.12 0.52 1.58
N LEU A 94 7.01 -0.22 1.59
CA LEU A 94 5.86 0.05 0.71
C LEU A 94 5.33 1.47 0.90
N THR A 95 5.06 1.88 2.14
CA THR A 95 4.60 3.23 2.48
C THR A 95 5.60 4.28 2.04
N TYR A 96 6.88 4.12 2.42
CA TYR A 96 7.94 5.07 2.10
C TYR A 96 8.12 5.23 0.59
N PHE A 97 8.16 4.12 -0.15
CA PHE A 97 8.34 4.13 -1.59
C PHE A 97 7.20 4.84 -2.30
N VAL A 98 5.95 4.51 -1.97
CA VAL A 98 4.75 5.12 -2.56
C VAL A 98 4.70 6.62 -2.24
N PHE A 99 4.89 7.00 -0.99
CA PHE A 99 4.92 8.41 -0.60
C PHE A 99 6.03 9.17 -1.33
N GLY A 100 7.23 8.59 -1.43
CA GLY A 100 8.35 9.14 -2.17
C GLY A 100 8.03 9.40 -3.64
N LEU A 101 7.33 8.49 -4.32
CA LEU A 101 6.89 8.69 -5.70
C LEU A 101 5.95 9.91 -5.84
N HIS A 102 4.98 10.05 -4.94
CA HIS A 102 4.10 11.23 -4.93
C HIS A 102 4.86 12.52 -4.66
N LEU A 103 5.80 12.50 -3.71
CA LEU A 103 6.62 13.66 -3.38
C LEU A 103 7.50 14.08 -4.55
N ILE A 104 8.16 13.14 -5.23
CA ILE A 104 8.96 13.41 -6.43
C ILE A 104 8.09 14.04 -7.52
N ALA A 105 6.90 13.50 -7.76
CA ALA A 105 5.97 14.06 -8.74
C ALA A 105 5.54 15.49 -8.38
N LEU A 106 5.23 15.75 -7.10
CA LEU A 106 4.90 17.09 -6.62
C LEU A 106 6.06 18.06 -6.79
N CYS A 107 7.28 17.67 -6.42
CA CYS A 107 8.48 18.48 -6.62
C CYS A 107 8.74 18.79 -8.09
N TYR A 108 8.52 17.81 -8.97
CA TYR A 108 8.64 18.00 -10.42
C TYR A 108 7.60 19.00 -10.95
N LEU A 109 6.34 18.88 -10.52
CA LEU A 109 5.27 19.79 -10.93
C LEU A 109 5.41 21.21 -10.36
N ALA A 110 6.06 21.35 -9.21
CA ALA A 110 6.32 22.64 -8.58
C ALA A 110 7.49 23.41 -9.20
N GLN A 111 8.26 22.80 -10.13
CA GLN A 111 9.35 23.51 -10.78
C GLN A 111 8.81 24.70 -11.60
N PRO A 112 9.50 25.86 -11.55
CA PRO A 112 9.11 27.00 -12.36
C PRO A 112 9.15 26.62 -13.84
N LYS A 113 8.06 26.88 -14.56
CA LYS A 113 8.05 26.76 -16.02
C LYS A 113 9.07 27.75 -16.56
N VAL A 114 10.12 27.26 -17.19
CA VAL A 114 11.06 28.10 -17.92
C VAL A 114 10.26 28.79 -19.03
N ASP A 115 10.11 30.11 -18.95
CA ASP A 115 9.51 30.89 -20.01
C ASP A 115 10.51 31.02 -21.16
N LEU A 116 10.44 30.08 -22.09
CA LEU A 116 11.29 30.05 -23.29
C LEU A 116 11.05 31.28 -24.19
N LEU A 117 9.89 31.94 -24.10
CA LEU A 117 9.57 33.16 -24.87
C LEU A 117 10.23 34.41 -24.26
N ALA A 118 10.43 34.44 -22.94
CA ALA A 118 11.19 35.50 -22.27
C ALA A 118 12.70 35.43 -22.55
N ILE A 119 13.22 34.24 -22.87
CA ILE A 119 14.63 34.05 -23.26
C ILE A 119 14.86 34.52 -24.71
N ALA A 120 13.92 34.22 -25.62
CA ALA A 120 14.03 34.57 -27.04
C ALA A 120 13.78 36.06 -27.35
N SER A 121 13.13 36.80 -26.45
CA SER A 121 12.86 38.24 -26.61
C SER A 121 13.98 39.15 -26.08
N ASN A 122 14.97 38.57 -25.38
CA ASN A 122 16.16 39.27 -24.87
C ASN A 122 17.45 38.94 -25.65
N SER A 123 17.32 38.27 -26.80
CA SER A 123 18.40 37.89 -27.73
C SER A 123 18.12 38.46 -29.10
#